data_AF-W7YY13-F1
#
_entry.id   AF-W7YY13-F1
#
_cell.length_a   1.000
_cell.length_b   1.000
_cell.length_c   1.000
_cell.angle_alpha   90.00
_cell.angle_beta   90.00
_cell.angle_gamma   90.00
#
_symmetry.space_group_name_H-M   'P 1'
#
loop_
_entity.id
_entity.type
_entity.pdbx_description
1 polymer ?
#
loop_
_entity_poly.entity_id
_entity_poly.type
_entity_poly.pdbx_seq_one_letter_code
_entity_poly.pdbx_strand_id
1 'polypeptide(L)'
;MTRTEISRELKINYFRISEIFGYLAYHRLMPDSIGSQYTFSNVPENLVSLFEELQYELHTYPETKYKKTRERYGWNLKMFSYYYAHSEVQLYFIHKSSDLKKPLKRHRDLSIRAERIINDLTLAEMPVSLSKVAVALDCSEKTIHSYDITTAIQKAKDKQLTRRRHNEEKELRKIFDNLITDHGDKNPILMRTVYDSLGRHRDYIVEKYPGLINYMTASVKEVNEKDKSYKLQLLINRIREAIQQLIKSQRNLSVAAVARYLGIQYIHAKGYKIVKEKIEQEIENYLFAHNNS
;
A
#
# COMPACT_ATOMS: atom_id res chain seq x y z
N MET A 1 -14.18 -58.78 5.51
CA MET A 1 -13.91 -58.03 4.27
C MET A 1 -12.41 -58.00 4.04
N THR A 2 -11.93 -58.43 2.88
CA THR A 2 -10.50 -58.51 2.53
C THR A 2 -9.97 -57.15 2.02
N ARG A 3 -8.63 -56.94 2.03
CA ARG A 3 -8.01 -55.72 1.46
C ARG A 3 -8.39 -55.49 -0.01
N THR A 4 -8.56 -56.57 -0.76
CA THR A 4 -8.94 -56.54 -2.18
C THR A 4 -10.39 -56.08 -2.37
N GLU A 5 -11.29 -56.54 -1.49
CA GLU A 5 -12.69 -56.07 -1.46
C GLU A 5 -12.75 -54.57 -1.12
N ILE A 6 -12.01 -54.13 -0.09
CA ILE A 6 -11.97 -52.73 0.33
C ILE A 6 -11.37 -51.82 -0.75
N SER A 7 -10.30 -52.27 -1.41
CA SER A 7 -9.69 -51.55 -2.54
C SER A 7 -10.69 -51.36 -3.69
N ARG A 8 -11.49 -52.38 -3.99
CA ARG A 8 -12.52 -52.35 -5.04
C ARG A 8 -13.69 -51.43 -4.68
N GLU A 9 -14.17 -51.53 -3.45
CA GLU A 9 -15.30 -50.76 -2.94
C GLU A 9 -14.96 -49.26 -2.84
N LEU A 10 -13.81 -48.93 -2.26
CA LEU A 10 -13.38 -47.54 -2.08
C LEU A 10 -12.72 -46.93 -3.32
N LYS A 11 -12.46 -47.73 -4.37
CA LYS A 11 -11.70 -47.33 -5.57
C LYS A 11 -10.31 -46.76 -5.22
N ILE A 12 -9.70 -47.27 -4.16
CA ILE A 12 -8.36 -46.87 -3.70
C ILE A 12 -7.36 -47.96 -4.10
N ASN A 13 -6.17 -47.56 -4.55
CA ASN A 13 -5.10 -48.49 -4.93
C ASN A 13 -4.74 -49.48 -3.78
N TYR A 14 -4.57 -50.75 -4.11
CA TYR A 14 -4.28 -51.84 -3.16
C TYR A 14 -3.03 -51.60 -2.28
N PHE A 15 -1.97 -51.01 -2.84
CA PHE A 15 -0.76 -50.65 -2.10
C PHE A 15 -1.05 -49.53 -1.10
N ARG A 16 -1.87 -48.55 -1.50
CA ARG A 16 -2.31 -47.46 -0.61
C ARG A 16 -3.19 -47.97 0.53
N ILE A 17 -4.11 -48.89 0.25
CA ILE A 17 -4.89 -49.58 1.29
C ILE A 17 -3.96 -50.33 2.25
N SER A 18 -2.92 -51.01 1.73
CA SER A 18 -1.97 -51.72 2.59
C SER A 18 -1.16 -50.78 3.48
N GLU A 19 -0.71 -49.62 2.98
CA GLU A 19 -0.07 -48.59 3.80
C GLU A 19 -0.99 -48.09 4.93
N ILE A 20 -2.26 -47.80 4.61
CA ILE A 20 -3.25 -47.38 5.61
C ILE A 20 -3.41 -48.46 6.68
N PHE A 21 -3.50 -49.73 6.28
CA PHE A 21 -3.65 -50.84 7.21
C PHE A 21 -2.41 -51.04 8.08
N GLY A 22 -1.20 -50.86 7.51
CA GLY A 22 0.04 -50.85 8.28
C GLY A 22 0.06 -49.75 9.34
N TYR A 23 -0.37 -48.54 8.97
CA TYR A 23 -0.49 -47.40 9.89
C TYR A 23 -1.50 -47.67 11.01
N LEU A 24 -2.70 -48.12 10.67
CA LEU A 24 -3.73 -48.42 11.65
C LEU A 24 -3.31 -49.57 12.58
N ALA A 25 -2.59 -50.57 12.08
CA ALA A 25 -2.07 -51.68 12.89
C ALA A 25 -1.00 -51.19 13.88
N TYR A 26 -0.03 -50.41 13.39
CA TYR A 26 1.05 -49.87 14.21
C TYR A 26 0.54 -49.00 15.37
N HIS A 27 -0.46 -48.14 15.10
CA HIS A 27 -1.07 -47.28 16.10
C HIS A 27 -2.20 -47.95 16.91
N ARG A 28 -2.43 -49.27 16.73
CA ARG A 28 -3.51 -50.02 17.40
C ARG A 28 -4.90 -49.41 17.22
N LEU A 29 -5.15 -48.87 16.02
CA LEU A 29 -6.42 -48.27 15.61
C LEU A 29 -7.35 -49.28 14.88
N MET A 30 -6.94 -50.54 14.79
CA MET A 30 -7.78 -51.64 14.28
C MET A 30 -8.17 -52.59 15.42
N PRO A 31 -9.35 -53.25 15.34
CA PRO A 31 -9.70 -54.33 16.25
C PRO A 31 -8.64 -55.43 16.24
N ASP A 32 -8.31 -56.00 17.40
CA ASP A 32 -7.23 -57.00 17.57
C ASP A 32 -7.37 -58.23 16.67
N SER A 33 -8.62 -58.63 16.40
CA SER A 33 -8.95 -59.73 15.49
C SER A 33 -8.44 -59.54 14.05
N ILE A 34 -8.28 -58.29 13.64
CA ILE A 34 -7.75 -57.90 12.32
C ILE A 34 -6.31 -57.39 12.45
N GLY A 35 -6.03 -56.57 13.47
CA GLY A 35 -4.74 -55.93 13.69
C GLY A 35 -3.58 -56.91 13.81
N SER A 36 -3.80 -58.03 14.52
CA SER A 36 -2.80 -59.10 14.68
C SER A 36 -2.25 -59.66 13.35
N GLN A 37 -3.02 -59.59 12.26
CA GLN A 37 -2.58 -60.05 10.93
C GLN A 37 -1.63 -59.09 10.21
N TYR A 38 -1.43 -57.90 10.76
CA TYR A 38 -0.62 -56.80 10.21
C TYR A 38 0.44 -56.31 11.20
N THR A 39 0.38 -56.72 12.46
CA THR A 39 1.39 -56.44 13.48
C THR A 39 2.58 -57.39 13.34
N PHE A 40 3.79 -56.83 13.36
CA PHE A 40 5.03 -57.60 13.32
C PHE A 40 5.83 -57.37 14.59
N SER A 41 6.15 -58.45 15.32
CA SER A 41 6.90 -58.39 16.59
C SER A 41 8.40 -58.17 16.39
N ASN A 42 8.94 -58.63 15.26
CA ASN A 42 10.36 -58.52 14.93
C ASN A 42 10.58 -57.29 14.06
N VAL A 43 10.59 -56.11 14.68
CA VAL A 43 10.96 -54.86 14.00
C VAL A 43 12.49 -54.71 14.05
N PRO A 44 13.19 -54.52 12.91
CA PRO A 44 14.62 -54.27 12.91
C PRO A 44 14.99 -53.04 13.74
N GLU A 45 16.03 -53.12 14.57
CA GLU A 45 16.49 -51.99 15.40
C GLU A 45 17.04 -50.83 14.55
N ASN A 46 17.59 -51.13 13.36
CA ASN A 46 18.17 -50.16 12.43
C ASN A 46 17.18 -49.71 11.33
N LEU A 47 15.88 -49.67 11.63
CA LEU A 47 14.84 -49.51 10.61
C LEU A 47 15.01 -48.25 9.75
N VAL A 48 15.37 -47.11 10.37
CA VAL A 48 15.58 -45.85 9.65
C VAL A 48 16.71 -45.98 8.62
N SER A 49 17.83 -46.60 8.99
CA SER A 49 18.97 -46.81 8.08
C SER A 49 18.60 -47.68 6.88
N LEU A 50 17.75 -48.69 7.07
CA LEU A 50 17.22 -49.51 5.96
C LEU A 50 16.39 -48.66 4.99
N PHE A 51 15.57 -47.72 5.49
CA PHE A 51 14.82 -46.79 4.64
C PHE A 51 15.69 -45.70 3.99
N GLU A 52 16.79 -45.30 4.64
CA GLU A 52 17.79 -44.36 4.09
C GLU A 52 18.51 -44.95 2.88
N GLU A 53 18.99 -46.20 3.00
CA GLU A 53 19.73 -46.93 1.97
C GLU A 53 18.96 -47.08 0.64
N LEU A 54 17.64 -47.08 0.71
CA LEU A 54 16.75 -47.23 -0.45
C LEU A 54 16.59 -45.94 -1.27
N GLN A 55 17.11 -44.81 -0.76
CA GLN A 55 17.11 -43.49 -1.41
C GLN A 55 15.75 -43.13 -2.03
N TYR A 56 14.69 -43.19 -1.24
CA TYR A 56 13.36 -42.83 -1.72
C TYR A 56 13.22 -41.34 -2.02
N GLU A 57 12.64 -41.03 -3.18
CA GLU A 57 12.03 -39.73 -3.44
C GLU A 57 10.67 -39.66 -2.74
N LEU A 58 10.35 -38.52 -2.14
CA LEU A 58 9.13 -38.32 -1.34
C LEU A 58 7.85 -38.67 -2.12
N HIS A 59 7.84 -38.38 -3.42
CA HIS A 59 6.69 -38.58 -4.33
C HIS A 59 6.67 -39.93 -5.04
N THR A 60 7.57 -40.85 -4.69
CA THR A 60 7.54 -42.18 -5.29
C THR A 60 6.24 -42.89 -4.87
N TYR A 61 5.53 -43.48 -5.82
CA TYR A 61 4.32 -44.26 -5.56
C TYR A 61 4.59 -45.38 -4.53
N PRO A 62 3.63 -45.68 -3.63
CA PRO A 62 3.72 -46.78 -2.65
C PRO A 62 4.19 -48.11 -3.24
N GLU A 63 3.72 -48.43 -4.45
CA GLU A 63 4.10 -49.65 -5.17
C GLU A 63 5.60 -49.69 -5.47
N THR A 64 6.18 -48.60 -5.96
CA THR A 64 7.61 -48.52 -6.26
C THR A 64 8.45 -48.58 -4.99
N LYS A 65 7.98 -47.95 -3.90
CA LYS A 65 8.64 -48.06 -2.59
C LYS A 65 8.68 -49.51 -2.13
N TYR A 66 7.55 -50.20 -2.21
CA TYR A 66 7.43 -51.61 -1.89
C TYR A 66 8.28 -52.53 -2.78
N LYS A 67 8.31 -52.32 -4.10
CA LYS A 67 9.14 -53.14 -5.01
C LYS A 67 10.60 -53.11 -4.60
N LYS A 68 11.13 -51.92 -4.32
CA LYS A 68 12.51 -51.74 -3.84
C LYS A 68 12.78 -52.41 -2.49
N THR A 69 11.87 -52.31 -1.51
CA THR A 69 12.05 -53.01 -0.22
C THR A 69 11.97 -54.52 -0.37
N ARG A 70 11.08 -55.02 -1.22
CA ARG A 70 10.95 -56.45 -1.50
C ARG A 70 12.22 -57.00 -2.15
N GLU A 71 12.74 -56.30 -3.16
CA GLU A 71 13.96 -56.71 -3.87
C GLU A 71 15.19 -56.71 -2.95
N ARG A 72 15.33 -55.70 -2.09
CA ARG A 72 16.52 -55.54 -1.25
C ARG A 72 16.49 -56.31 0.06
N TYR A 73 15.33 -56.38 0.72
CA TYR A 73 15.20 -56.91 2.08
C TYR A 73 14.19 -58.06 2.19
N GLY A 74 13.57 -58.49 1.09
CA GLY A 74 12.61 -59.60 1.08
C GLY A 74 11.29 -59.30 1.78
N TRP A 75 11.02 -58.04 2.14
CA TRP A 75 9.82 -57.68 2.89
C TRP A 75 8.56 -57.91 2.05
N ASN A 76 7.56 -58.55 2.66
CA ASN A 76 6.24 -58.61 2.06
C ASN A 76 5.50 -57.28 2.27
N LEU A 77 4.40 -57.07 1.52
CA LEU A 77 3.69 -55.78 1.53
C LEU A 77 3.17 -55.39 2.92
N LYS A 78 2.75 -56.36 3.74
CA LYS A 78 2.27 -56.07 5.10
C LYS A 78 3.41 -55.60 6.00
N MET A 79 4.56 -56.29 5.95
CA MET A 79 5.77 -55.91 6.69
C MET A 79 6.22 -54.51 6.29
N PHE A 80 6.34 -54.24 4.99
CA PHE A 80 6.68 -52.91 4.48
C PHE A 80 5.73 -51.84 5.01
N SER A 81 4.42 -52.05 4.91
CA SER A 81 3.44 -51.07 5.35
C SER A 81 3.46 -50.83 6.87
N TYR A 82 3.67 -51.87 7.66
CA TYR A 82 3.79 -51.76 9.12
C TYR A 82 5.07 -51.01 9.53
N TYR A 83 6.21 -51.36 8.93
CA TYR A 83 7.50 -50.72 9.19
C TYR A 83 7.54 -49.27 8.67
N TYR A 84 6.92 -48.99 7.53
CA TYR A 84 6.82 -47.63 7.00
C TYR A 84 6.06 -46.72 7.97
N ALA A 85 5.06 -47.24 8.68
CA ALA A 85 4.30 -46.49 9.68
C ALA A 85 5.05 -46.21 10.99
N HIS A 86 6.24 -46.81 11.19
CA HIS A 86 7.02 -46.61 12.40
C HIS A 86 7.34 -45.12 12.60
N SER A 87 7.19 -44.62 13.83
CA SER A 87 7.33 -43.20 14.16
C SER A 87 8.68 -42.63 13.75
N GLU A 88 9.77 -43.36 13.96
CA GLU A 88 11.12 -42.95 13.56
C GLU A 88 11.30 -42.86 12.04
N VAL A 89 10.68 -43.76 11.27
CA VAL A 89 10.72 -43.75 9.80
C VAL A 89 9.90 -42.57 9.26
N GLN A 90 8.73 -42.31 9.85
CA GLN A 90 7.92 -41.13 9.49
C GLN A 90 8.66 -39.83 9.82
N LEU A 91 9.29 -39.75 10.99
CA LEU A 91 10.11 -38.59 11.38
C LEU A 91 11.29 -38.39 10.42
N TYR A 92 11.96 -39.47 10.01
CA TYR A 92 13.01 -39.40 8.99
C TYR A 92 12.48 -38.76 7.69
N PHE A 93 11.34 -39.21 7.16
CA PHE A 93 10.78 -38.64 5.93
C PHE A 93 10.30 -37.18 6.07
N ILE A 94 9.84 -36.78 7.26
CA ILE A 94 9.46 -35.38 7.56
C ILE A 94 10.68 -34.47 7.55
N HIS A 95 11.81 -34.93 8.12
CA HIS A 95 13.04 -34.13 8.26
C HIS A 95 14.01 -34.28 7.08
N LYS A 96 13.79 -35.26 6.20
CA LYS A 96 14.57 -35.41 4.96
C LYS A 96 14.38 -34.13 4.13
N SER A 97 15.47 -33.37 3.97
CA SER A 97 15.52 -32.16 3.17
C SER A 97 15.02 -32.47 1.76
N SER A 98 13.81 -31.99 1.43
CA SER A 98 13.28 -32.14 0.09
C SER A 98 14.15 -31.34 -0.88
N ASP A 99 14.65 -31.99 -1.93
CA ASP A 99 15.35 -31.32 -3.05
C ASP A 99 14.45 -30.29 -3.77
N LEU A 100 13.17 -30.18 -3.41
CA LEU A 100 12.18 -29.25 -3.96
C LEU A 100 12.37 -27.77 -3.58
N LYS A 101 13.41 -27.40 -2.82
CA LYS A 101 13.81 -25.98 -2.73
C LYS A 101 14.60 -25.49 -3.96
N LYS A 102 14.90 -26.36 -4.92
CA LYS A 102 15.48 -25.94 -6.20
C LYS A 102 14.38 -25.83 -7.26
N PRO A 103 14.03 -24.64 -7.74
CA PRO A 103 13.10 -24.50 -8.86
C PRO A 103 13.66 -25.25 -10.08
N LEU A 104 12.84 -26.08 -10.73
CA LEU A 104 13.16 -26.69 -12.03
C LEU A 104 13.74 -25.60 -12.95
N LYS A 105 14.85 -25.87 -13.67
CA LYS A 105 15.54 -24.89 -14.55
C LYS A 105 14.59 -24.13 -15.50
N ARG A 106 13.46 -24.74 -15.87
CA ARG A 106 12.40 -24.15 -16.71
C ARG A 106 11.64 -22.99 -16.04
N HIS A 107 11.62 -22.89 -14.70
CA HIS A 107 10.99 -21.78 -13.96
C HIS A 107 11.83 -20.50 -13.97
N ARG A 108 13.17 -20.63 -13.97
CA ARG A 108 14.05 -19.45 -13.90
C ARG A 108 13.96 -18.59 -15.16
N ASP A 109 13.81 -19.22 -16.31
CA ASP A 109 13.68 -18.50 -17.59
C ASP A 109 12.37 -17.70 -17.68
N LEU A 110 11.24 -18.28 -17.24
CA LEU A 110 9.96 -17.58 -17.26
C LEU A 110 9.93 -16.39 -16.31
N SER A 111 10.45 -16.53 -15.08
CA SER A 111 10.51 -15.42 -14.12
C SER A 111 11.41 -14.29 -14.61
N ILE A 112 12.58 -14.60 -15.19
CA ILE A 112 13.48 -13.58 -15.77
C ILE A 112 12.80 -12.84 -16.93
N ARG A 113 12.13 -13.58 -17.82
CA ARG A 113 11.38 -12.97 -18.94
C ARG A 113 10.23 -12.11 -18.44
N ALA A 114 9.52 -12.55 -17.40
CA ALA A 114 8.43 -11.80 -16.79
C ALA A 114 8.93 -10.49 -16.18
N GLU A 115 10.05 -10.51 -15.46
CA GLU A 115 10.66 -9.29 -14.91
C GLU A 115 11.04 -8.30 -16.00
N ARG A 116 11.61 -8.76 -17.12
CA ARG A 116 11.93 -7.89 -18.27
C ARG A 116 10.68 -7.23 -18.83
N ILE A 117 9.63 -8.01 -19.12
CA ILE A 117 8.35 -7.48 -19.64
C ILE A 117 7.73 -6.48 -18.65
N ILE A 118 7.73 -6.78 -17.35
CA ILE A 118 7.22 -5.88 -16.32
C ILE A 118 8.01 -4.57 -16.31
N ASN A 119 9.34 -4.63 -16.42
CA ASN A 119 10.18 -3.45 -16.49
C ASN A 119 9.92 -2.64 -17.76
N ASP A 120 9.80 -3.29 -18.92
CA ASP A 120 9.52 -2.63 -20.20
C ASP A 120 8.17 -1.91 -20.16
N LEU A 121 7.11 -2.57 -19.66
CA LEU A 121 5.80 -1.94 -19.45
C LEU A 121 5.89 -0.77 -18.46
N THR A 122 6.74 -0.88 -17.44
CA THR A 122 6.95 0.18 -16.45
C THR A 122 7.68 1.39 -17.04
N LEU A 123 8.69 1.16 -17.86
CA LEU A 123 9.47 2.19 -18.56
C LEU A 123 8.63 2.90 -19.62
N ALA A 124 7.81 2.15 -20.36
CA ALA A 124 6.87 2.70 -21.35
C ALA A 124 5.63 3.36 -20.71
N GLU A 125 5.55 3.44 -19.38
CA GLU A 125 4.42 3.98 -18.60
C GLU A 125 3.06 3.31 -18.90
N MET A 126 3.08 2.13 -19.51
CA MET A 126 1.89 1.35 -19.82
C MET A 126 1.32 0.68 -18.56
N PRO A 127 -0.02 0.57 -18.40
CA PRO A 127 -0.60 -0.10 -17.25
C PRO A 127 -0.14 -1.56 -17.17
N VAL A 128 0.50 -1.95 -16.07
CA VAL A 128 0.89 -3.33 -15.78
C VAL A 128 -0.34 -4.11 -15.29
N SER A 129 -0.61 -5.28 -15.89
CA SER A 129 -1.72 -6.16 -15.49
C SER A 129 -1.37 -7.63 -15.72
N LEU A 130 -2.08 -8.54 -15.04
CA LEU A 130 -1.87 -9.98 -15.18
C LEU A 130 -2.06 -10.41 -16.64
N SER A 131 -3.20 -10.04 -17.24
CA SER A 131 -3.51 -10.30 -18.65
C SER A 131 -2.42 -9.82 -19.61
N LYS A 132 -1.94 -8.58 -19.48
CA LYS A 132 -0.90 -8.06 -20.39
C LYS A 132 0.43 -8.81 -20.25
N VAL A 133 0.82 -9.15 -19.03
CA VAL A 133 2.05 -9.92 -18.80
C VAL A 133 1.88 -11.35 -19.31
N ALA A 134 0.70 -11.96 -19.17
CA ALA A 134 0.41 -13.30 -19.68
C ALA A 134 0.48 -13.36 -21.20
N VAL A 135 -0.14 -12.38 -21.87
CA VAL A 135 -0.09 -12.24 -23.33
C VAL A 135 1.34 -12.04 -23.81
N ALA A 136 2.11 -11.15 -23.18
CA ALA A 136 3.51 -10.90 -23.56
C ALA A 136 4.44 -12.10 -23.30
N LEU A 137 4.09 -12.97 -22.35
CA LEU A 137 4.81 -14.22 -22.05
C LEU A 137 4.33 -15.40 -22.88
N ASP A 138 3.28 -15.23 -23.70
CA ASP A 138 2.59 -16.30 -24.42
C ASP A 138 2.17 -17.45 -23.50
N CYS A 139 1.51 -17.10 -22.39
CA CYS A 139 1.05 -18.06 -21.39
C CYS A 139 -0.31 -17.70 -20.79
N SER A 140 -0.88 -18.62 -20.00
CA SER A 140 -2.13 -18.36 -19.30
C SER A 140 -1.90 -17.61 -17.98
N GLU A 141 -2.89 -16.86 -17.50
CA GLU A 141 -2.82 -16.22 -16.17
C GLU A 141 -2.64 -17.26 -15.03
N LYS A 142 -3.21 -18.47 -15.20
CA LYS A 142 -2.99 -19.58 -14.26
C LYS A 142 -1.49 -19.92 -14.15
N THR A 143 -0.79 -19.91 -15.28
CA THR A 143 0.66 -20.12 -15.33
C THR A 143 1.41 -19.02 -14.57
N ILE A 144 0.98 -17.75 -14.66
CA ILE A 144 1.57 -16.67 -13.85
C ILE A 144 1.40 -16.93 -12.35
N HIS A 145 0.21 -17.37 -11.93
CA HIS A 145 -0.05 -17.70 -10.52
C HIS A 145 0.79 -18.87 -10.02
N SER A 146 0.86 -19.96 -10.80
CA SER A 146 1.65 -21.14 -10.43
C SER A 146 3.15 -20.87 -10.32
N TYR A 147 3.65 -19.79 -10.94
CA TYR A 147 5.06 -19.41 -10.95
C TYR A 147 5.37 -18.22 -10.03
N ASP A 148 4.42 -17.81 -9.18
CA ASP A 148 4.54 -16.71 -8.21
C ASP A 148 4.96 -15.35 -8.79
N ILE A 149 4.72 -15.14 -10.10
CA ILE A 149 5.02 -13.87 -10.79
C ILE A 149 4.00 -12.77 -10.37
N THR A 150 2.86 -13.17 -9.81
CA THR A 150 1.78 -12.28 -9.33
C THR A 150 2.31 -11.20 -8.38
N THR A 151 3.22 -11.55 -7.48
CA THR A 151 3.79 -10.62 -6.49
C THR A 151 4.65 -9.54 -7.16
N ALA A 152 5.45 -9.91 -8.16
CA ALA A 152 6.24 -8.96 -8.94
C ALA A 152 5.35 -7.99 -9.74
N ILE A 153 4.28 -8.50 -10.36
CA ILE A 153 3.29 -7.70 -11.07
C ILE A 153 2.61 -6.70 -10.12
N GLN A 154 2.21 -7.15 -8.93
CA GLN A 154 1.56 -6.28 -7.95
C GLN A 154 2.51 -5.18 -7.46
N LYS A 155 3.75 -5.54 -7.11
CA LYS A 155 4.78 -4.55 -6.73
C LYS A 155 5.01 -3.50 -7.82
N ALA A 156 5.04 -3.92 -9.09
CA ALA A 156 5.19 -3.00 -10.21
C ALA A 156 3.98 -2.07 -10.37
N LYS A 157 2.75 -2.58 -10.22
CA LYS A 157 1.53 -1.76 -10.20
C LYS A 157 1.56 -0.71 -9.10
N ASP A 158 1.93 -1.11 -7.88
CA ASP A 158 1.98 -0.20 -6.73
C ASP A 158 3.05 0.88 -6.94
N LYS A 159 4.20 0.51 -7.51
CA LYS A 159 5.26 1.44 -7.89
C LYS A 159 4.80 2.43 -8.97
N GLN A 160 4.11 1.96 -10.00
CA GLN A 160 3.53 2.82 -11.04
C GLN A 160 2.49 3.78 -10.45
N LEU A 161 1.60 3.28 -9.60
CA LEU A 161 0.58 4.11 -8.94
C LEU A 161 1.21 5.20 -8.08
N THR A 162 2.24 4.83 -7.30
CA THR A 162 2.99 5.77 -6.46
C THR A 162 3.66 6.85 -7.30
N ARG A 163 4.32 6.47 -8.39
CA ARG A 163 4.97 7.42 -9.31
C ARG A 163 3.95 8.34 -9.98
N ARG A 164 2.80 7.81 -10.43
CA ARG A 164 1.71 8.62 -11.00
C ARG A 164 1.16 9.62 -10.00
N ARG A 165 0.90 9.18 -8.77
CA ARG A 165 0.43 10.07 -7.70
C ARG A 165 1.44 11.18 -7.40
N HIS A 166 2.72 10.83 -7.29
CA HIS A 166 3.80 11.81 -7.06
C HIS A 166 3.91 12.83 -8.20
N ASN A 167 3.80 12.38 -9.44
CA ASN A 167 3.81 13.28 -10.60
C ASN A 167 2.57 14.19 -10.61
N GLU A 168 1.39 13.64 -10.33
CA GLU A 168 0.17 14.43 -10.23
C GLU A 168 0.27 15.46 -9.10
N GLU A 169 0.80 15.09 -7.92
CA GLU A 169 1.03 16.03 -6.82
C GLU A 169 1.96 17.18 -7.22
N LYS A 170 3.05 16.88 -7.95
CA LYS A 170 3.96 17.91 -8.48
C LYS A 170 3.28 18.87 -9.43
N GLU A 171 2.47 18.36 -10.36
CA GLU A 171 1.74 19.21 -11.31
C GLU A 171 0.69 20.06 -10.60
N LEU A 172 -0.07 19.48 -9.66
CA LEU A 172 -1.03 20.22 -8.85
C LEU A 172 -0.35 21.32 -8.03
N ARG A 173 0.81 21.02 -7.43
CA ARG A 173 1.59 22.02 -6.71
C ARG A 173 2.07 23.14 -7.62
N LYS A 174 2.55 22.81 -8.82
CA LYS A 174 2.98 23.82 -9.80
C LYS A 174 1.82 24.74 -10.22
N ILE A 175 0.64 24.18 -10.48
CA ILE A 175 -0.56 24.96 -10.80
C ILE A 175 -0.92 25.89 -9.63
N PHE A 176 -0.87 25.38 -8.40
CA PHE A 176 -1.12 26.18 -7.20
C PHE A 176 -0.09 27.30 -7.02
N ASP A 177 1.20 27.00 -7.13
CA ASP A 177 2.28 27.97 -6.96
C ASP A 177 2.18 29.09 -8.01
N ASN A 178 1.82 28.75 -9.25
CA ASN A 178 1.54 29.72 -10.31
C ASN A 178 0.34 30.59 -9.94
N LEU A 179 -0.76 29.99 -9.46
CA LEU A 179 -1.94 30.75 -9.01
C LEU A 179 -1.59 31.73 -7.90
N ILE A 180 -0.76 31.35 -6.93
CA ILE A 180 -0.32 32.23 -5.85
C ILE A 180 0.59 33.35 -6.38
N THR A 181 1.48 33.03 -7.31
CA THR A 181 2.43 34.00 -7.88
C THR A 181 1.72 35.03 -8.76
N ASP A 182 0.75 34.58 -9.57
CA ASP A 182 -0.04 35.42 -10.47
C ASP A 182 -1.14 36.19 -9.73
N HIS A 183 -1.38 35.86 -8.46
CA HIS A 183 -2.30 36.58 -7.62
C HIS A 183 -1.72 37.95 -7.24
N GLY A 184 -2.00 38.96 -8.07
CA GLY A 184 -1.74 40.37 -7.72
C GLY A 184 -2.62 40.83 -6.53
N ASP A 185 -2.50 42.10 -6.12
CA ASP A 185 -3.17 42.72 -4.94
C ASP A 185 -4.73 42.77 -4.97
N LYS A 186 -5.38 41.93 -5.79
CA LYS A 186 -6.81 41.98 -6.08
C LYS A 186 -7.54 40.82 -5.41
N ASN A 187 -8.07 41.17 -4.23
CA ASN A 187 -9.02 40.42 -3.40
C ASN A 187 -8.47 39.17 -2.72
N PRO A 188 -8.99 38.78 -1.54
CA PRO A 188 -8.53 37.57 -0.86
C PRO A 188 -8.71 36.32 -1.72
N ILE A 189 -7.71 35.44 -1.70
CA ILE A 189 -7.79 34.11 -2.32
C ILE A 189 -8.77 33.26 -1.51
N LEU A 190 -9.78 32.75 -2.20
CA LEU A 190 -10.70 31.76 -1.66
C LEU A 190 -10.24 30.35 -2.03
N MET A 191 -10.31 29.42 -1.07
CA MET A 191 -9.97 28.01 -1.32
C MET A 191 -10.80 27.39 -2.45
N ARG A 192 -12.03 27.86 -2.67
CA ARG A 192 -12.85 27.43 -3.81
C ARG A 192 -12.15 27.70 -5.14
N THR A 193 -11.61 28.89 -5.32
CA THR A 193 -10.87 29.30 -6.53
C THR A 193 -9.63 28.43 -6.74
N VAL A 194 -8.97 28.04 -5.65
CA VAL A 194 -7.82 27.11 -5.71
C VAL A 194 -8.27 25.77 -6.28
N TYR A 195 -9.33 25.16 -5.74
CA TYR A 195 -9.82 23.87 -6.23
C TYR A 195 -10.29 23.92 -7.69
N ASP A 196 -10.97 25.00 -8.07
CA ASP A 196 -11.41 25.22 -9.46
C ASP A 196 -10.21 25.27 -10.41
N SER A 197 -9.12 25.92 -10.00
CA SER A 197 -7.88 26.03 -10.80
C SER A 197 -7.11 24.73 -10.89
N LEU A 198 -7.15 23.91 -9.84
CA LEU A 198 -6.57 22.56 -9.84
C LEU A 198 -7.38 21.56 -10.67
N GLY A 199 -8.64 21.87 -11.02
CA GLY A 199 -9.55 20.94 -11.69
C GLY A 199 -9.82 19.68 -10.85
N ARG A 200 -9.82 19.82 -9.51
CA ARG A 200 -10.01 18.71 -8.57
C ARG A 200 -10.90 19.15 -7.41
N HIS A 201 -11.79 18.26 -7.00
CA HIS A 201 -12.62 18.48 -5.83
C HIS A 201 -11.80 18.41 -4.53
N ARG A 202 -12.26 19.15 -3.52
CA ARG A 202 -11.66 19.17 -2.18
C ARG A 202 -11.41 17.76 -1.64
N ASP A 203 -12.42 16.90 -1.68
CA ASP A 203 -12.33 15.59 -1.03
C ASP A 203 -11.28 14.69 -1.70
N TYR A 204 -11.11 14.80 -3.02
CA TYR A 204 -10.03 14.12 -3.74
C TYR A 204 -8.65 14.55 -3.23
N ILE A 205 -8.43 15.86 -3.06
CA ILE A 205 -7.15 16.38 -2.56
C ILE A 205 -6.90 15.98 -1.11
N VAL A 206 -7.93 16.08 -0.26
CA VAL A 206 -7.84 15.70 1.17
C VAL A 206 -7.48 14.23 1.32
N GLU A 207 -8.13 13.35 0.54
CA GLU A 207 -7.92 11.91 0.63
C GLU A 207 -6.59 11.48 0.01
N LYS A 208 -6.22 12.03 -1.16
CA LYS A 208 -5.05 11.57 -1.92
C LYS A 208 -3.76 12.32 -1.61
N TYR A 209 -3.84 13.59 -1.19
CA TYR A 209 -2.69 14.49 -1.00
C TYR A 209 -2.81 15.35 0.27
N PRO A 210 -2.81 14.74 1.47
CA PRO A 210 -2.98 15.46 2.74
C PRO A 210 -1.88 16.49 3.00
N GLY A 211 -0.65 16.26 2.51
CA GLY A 211 0.44 17.24 2.61
C GLY A 211 0.16 18.50 1.79
N LEU A 212 -0.35 18.33 0.57
CA LEU A 212 -0.66 19.43 -0.34
C LEU A 212 -1.77 20.32 0.20
N ILE A 213 -2.84 19.78 0.77
CA ILE A 213 -3.92 20.59 1.35
C ILE A 213 -3.45 21.46 2.52
N ASN A 214 -2.59 20.91 3.38
CA ASN A 214 -2.01 21.67 4.49
C ASN A 214 -1.14 22.82 3.99
N TYR A 215 -0.31 22.55 2.98
CA TYR A 215 0.50 23.55 2.31
C TYR A 215 -0.36 24.66 1.70
N MET A 216 -1.36 24.30 0.89
CA MET A 216 -2.26 25.28 0.24
C MET A 216 -2.96 26.17 1.27
N THR A 217 -3.49 25.57 2.35
CA THR A 217 -4.21 26.31 3.39
C THR A 217 -3.29 27.31 4.10
N ALA A 218 -2.05 26.90 4.40
CA ALA A 218 -1.06 27.77 5.03
C ALA A 218 -0.67 28.93 4.10
N SER A 219 -0.36 28.64 2.83
CA SER A 219 0.02 29.66 1.85
C SER A 219 -1.10 30.65 1.55
N VAL A 220 -2.35 30.20 1.38
CA VAL A 220 -3.51 31.08 1.17
C VAL A 220 -3.73 31.99 2.39
N LYS A 221 -3.59 31.45 3.61
CA LYS A 221 -3.70 32.25 4.82
C LYS A 221 -2.63 33.34 4.87
N GLU A 222 -1.37 32.98 4.60
CA GLU A 222 -0.24 33.92 4.61
C GLU A 222 -0.43 35.06 3.60
N VAL A 223 -0.81 34.73 2.36
CA VAL A 223 -1.06 35.75 1.31
C VAL A 223 -2.21 36.68 1.73
N ASN A 224 -3.32 36.12 2.21
CA ASN A 224 -4.47 36.92 2.64
C ASN A 224 -4.16 37.81 3.85
N GLU A 225 -3.29 37.38 4.77
CA GLU A 225 -2.81 38.19 5.89
C GLU A 225 -1.92 39.34 5.42
N LYS A 226 -1.01 39.08 4.47
CA LYS A 226 -0.19 40.12 3.83
C LYS A 226 -1.07 41.16 3.14
N ASP A 227 -2.01 40.74 2.29
CA ASP A 227 -2.98 41.61 1.64
C ASP A 227 -3.76 42.48 2.62
N LYS A 228 -4.23 41.88 3.72
CA LYS A 228 -4.98 42.58 4.75
C LYS A 228 -4.11 43.66 5.41
N SER A 229 -2.86 43.33 5.74
CA SER A 229 -1.91 44.27 6.33
C SER A 229 -1.57 45.42 5.38
N TYR A 230 -1.35 45.13 4.09
CA TYR A 230 -1.08 46.12 3.07
C TYR A 230 -2.27 47.09 2.88
N LYS A 231 -3.49 46.55 2.76
CA LYS A 231 -4.72 47.37 2.67
C LYS A 231 -4.92 48.26 3.90
N LEU A 232 -4.57 47.75 5.09
CA LEU A 232 -4.62 48.54 6.32
C LEU A 232 -3.58 49.67 6.31
N GLN A 233 -2.35 49.41 5.86
CA GLN A 233 -1.31 50.44 5.72
C GLN A 233 -1.72 51.52 4.70
N LEU A 234 -2.28 51.12 3.56
CA LEU A 234 -2.79 52.06 2.56
C LEU A 234 -3.90 52.95 3.14
N LEU A 235 -4.81 52.36 3.95
CA LEU A 235 -5.84 53.14 4.66
C LEU A 235 -5.22 54.14 5.63
N ILE A 236 -4.24 53.73 6.44
CA ILE A 236 -3.53 54.60 7.38
C ILE A 236 -2.85 55.76 6.63
N ASN A 237 -2.19 55.50 5.50
CA ASN A 237 -1.56 56.54 4.69
C ASN A 237 -2.60 57.54 4.17
N ARG A 238 -3.75 57.08 3.68
CA ARG A 238 -4.85 57.95 3.24
C ARG A 238 -5.43 58.78 4.40
N ILE A 239 -5.51 58.21 5.61
CA ILE A 239 -5.90 58.95 6.82
C ILE A 239 -4.89 60.06 7.11
N ARG A 240 -3.58 59.77 7.08
CA ARG A 240 -2.52 60.77 7.32
C ARG A 240 -2.56 61.90 6.29
N GLU A 241 -2.73 61.57 5.01
CA GLU A 241 -2.90 62.55 3.94
C GLU A 241 -4.13 63.43 4.19
N ALA A 242 -5.26 62.85 4.58
CA ALA A 242 -6.48 63.58 4.90
C ALA A 242 -6.28 64.56 6.08
N ILE A 243 -5.59 64.12 7.14
CA ILE A 243 -5.25 64.96 8.30
C ILE A 243 -4.41 66.17 7.85
N GLN A 244 -3.33 65.92 7.09
CA GLN A 244 -2.46 66.99 6.58
C GLN A 244 -3.22 68.01 5.72
N GLN A 245 -4.12 67.54 4.85
CA GLN A 245 -4.91 68.41 3.98
C GLN A 245 -5.93 69.25 4.76
N LEU A 246 -6.61 68.66 5.75
CA LEU A 246 -7.55 69.39 6.60
C LEU A 246 -6.86 70.52 7.36
N ILE A 247 -5.66 70.27 7.89
CA ILE A 247 -4.86 71.28 8.60
C ILE A 247 -4.41 72.39 7.65
N LYS A 248 -3.88 72.05 6.47
CA LYS A 248 -3.51 73.04 5.43
C LYS A 248 -4.69 73.94 5.06
N SER A 249 -5.90 73.38 5.04
CA SER A 249 -7.14 74.12 4.75
C SER A 249 -7.72 74.88 5.95
N GLN A 250 -7.02 74.94 7.09
CA GLN A 250 -7.46 75.57 8.35
C GLN A 250 -8.83 75.05 8.85
N ARG A 251 -9.16 73.79 8.57
CA ARG A 251 -10.39 73.15 9.06
C ARG A 251 -10.13 72.46 10.40
N ASN A 252 -11.15 72.44 11.25
CA ASN A 252 -11.09 71.74 12.54
C ASN A 252 -10.82 70.24 12.34
N LEU A 253 -9.74 69.77 12.95
CA LEU A 253 -9.37 68.36 12.93
C LEU A 253 -10.31 67.57 13.85
N SER A 254 -11.07 66.65 13.27
CA SER A 254 -11.97 65.75 14.01
C SER A 254 -12.15 64.46 13.24
N VAL A 255 -12.52 63.38 13.95
CA VAL A 255 -12.78 62.07 13.34
C VAL A 255 -13.80 62.17 12.21
N ALA A 256 -14.87 62.94 12.42
CA ALA A 256 -15.91 63.15 11.41
C ALA A 256 -15.44 63.96 10.20
N ALA A 257 -14.48 64.88 10.35
CA ALA A 257 -13.92 65.64 9.25
C ALA A 257 -13.00 64.77 8.38
N VAL A 258 -12.13 63.97 9.01
CA VAL A 258 -11.26 63.01 8.32
C VAL A 258 -12.08 61.94 7.60
N ALA A 259 -13.09 61.38 8.27
CA ALA A 259 -13.99 60.40 7.66
C ALA A 259 -14.71 60.97 6.42
N ARG A 260 -15.23 62.21 6.50
CA ARG A 260 -15.84 62.90 5.36
C ARG A 260 -14.85 63.13 4.22
N TYR A 261 -13.60 63.47 4.51
CA TYR A 261 -12.56 63.61 3.49
C TYR A 261 -12.31 62.28 2.75
N LEU A 262 -12.38 61.16 3.47
CA LEU A 262 -12.26 59.82 2.89
C LEU A 262 -13.55 59.32 2.20
N GLY A 263 -14.60 60.15 2.12
CA GLY A 263 -15.89 59.81 1.51
C GLY A 263 -16.83 59.00 2.41
N ILE A 264 -16.55 58.89 3.71
CA ILE A 264 -17.34 58.11 4.66
C ILE A 264 -18.36 59.04 5.35
N GLN A 265 -19.64 58.87 5.02
CA GLN A 265 -20.72 59.70 5.57
C GLN A 265 -21.16 59.28 6.98
N TYR A 266 -21.11 57.98 7.30
CA TYR A 266 -21.65 57.41 8.55
C TYR A 266 -20.59 56.65 9.37
N ILE A 267 -19.56 57.36 9.84
CA ILE A 267 -18.42 56.76 10.57
C ILE A 267 -18.82 56.05 11.88
N HIS A 268 -19.98 56.38 12.46
CA HIS A 268 -20.50 55.78 13.68
C HIS A 268 -21.24 54.45 13.45
N ALA A 269 -21.45 54.04 12.20
CA ALA A 269 -22.07 52.75 11.91
C ALA A 269 -21.12 51.59 12.29
N LYS A 270 -21.70 50.48 12.77
CA LYS A 270 -20.97 49.32 13.32
C LYS A 270 -19.88 48.76 12.38
N GLY A 271 -20.08 48.87 11.06
CA GLY A 271 -19.12 48.41 10.05
C GLY A 271 -17.82 49.22 9.97
N TYR A 272 -17.77 50.44 10.52
CA TYR A 272 -16.61 51.33 10.43
C TYR A 272 -15.80 51.45 11.72
N LYS A 273 -16.08 50.61 12.73
CA LYS A 273 -15.40 50.66 14.03
C LYS A 273 -13.86 50.72 13.91
N ILE A 274 -13.28 49.83 13.10
CA ILE A 274 -11.83 49.76 12.88
C ILE A 274 -11.31 51.05 12.22
N VAL A 275 -12.04 51.60 11.25
CA VAL A 275 -11.66 52.84 10.57
C VAL A 275 -11.70 54.03 11.53
N LYS A 276 -12.75 54.12 12.35
CA LYS A 276 -12.89 55.14 13.39
C LYS A 276 -11.72 55.12 14.38
N GLU A 277 -11.42 53.95 14.93
CA GLU A 277 -10.30 53.75 15.87
C GLU A 277 -8.97 54.16 15.25
N LYS A 278 -8.74 53.84 13.96
CA LYS A 278 -7.51 54.23 13.26
C LYS A 278 -7.42 55.73 13.01
N ILE A 279 -8.53 56.40 12.70
CA ILE A 279 -8.57 57.86 12.57
C ILE A 279 -8.25 58.52 13.92
N GLU A 280 -8.86 58.04 15.01
CA GLU A 280 -8.61 58.55 16.37
C GLU A 280 -7.12 58.44 16.74
N GLN A 281 -6.54 57.25 16.55
CA GLN A 281 -5.11 57.00 16.80
C GLN A 281 -4.19 57.93 16.01
N GLU A 282 -4.45 58.12 14.71
CA GLU A 282 -3.59 58.97 13.86
C GLU A 282 -3.75 60.46 14.16
N ILE A 283 -4.93 60.92 14.59
CA ILE A 283 -5.12 62.30 15.08
C ILE A 283 -4.31 62.51 16.37
N GLU A 284 -4.39 61.60 17.34
CA GLU A 284 -3.64 61.67 18.60
C GLU A 284 -2.12 61.69 18.34
N ASN A 285 -1.63 60.77 17.50
CA ASN A 285 -0.21 60.70 17.12
C ASN A 285 0.27 62.02 16.47
N TYR A 286 -0.55 62.61 15.60
CA TYR A 286 -0.22 63.87 14.94
C TYR A 286 -0.13 65.03 15.94
N LEU A 287 -1.12 65.17 16.83
CA LEU A 287 -1.15 66.23 17.84
C LEU A 287 0.01 66.10 18.82
N PHE A 288 0.35 64.88 19.23
CA PHE A 288 1.49 64.63 20.11
C PHE A 288 2.83 65.00 19.46
N ALA A 289 3.02 64.70 18.18
CA ALA A 289 4.25 65.04 17.46
C ALA A 289 4.44 66.57 17.31
N HIS A 290 3.36 67.33 17.12
CA HIS A 290 3.41 68.78 16.91
C HIS A 290 3.42 69.60 18.21
N ASN A 291 2.98 69.04 19.34
CA ASN A 291 3.07 69.69 20.65
C ASN A 291 4.44 69.52 21.31
N ASN A 292 5.28 68.60 20.83
CA ASN A 292 6.62 68.29 21.35
C ASN A 292 7.75 68.68 20.38
N SER A 293 7.44 69.36 19.28
CA SER A 293 8.40 69.93 18.31
C SER A 293 8.40 71.45 18.43
#